data_AF-A0A009QN57-F1
#
_entry.id   AF-A0A009QN57-F1
#
_cell.length_a   1.000
_cell.length_b   1.000
_cell.length_c   1.000
_cell.angle_alpha   90.00
_cell.angle_beta   90.00
_cell.angle_gamma   90.00
#
_symmetry.space_group_name_H-M   'P 1'
#
loop_
_entity.id
_entity.type
_entity.pdbx_description
1 polymer ?
#
loop_
_entity_poly.entity_id
_entity_poly.type
_entity_poly.pdbx_seq_one_letter_code
_entity_poly.pdbx_strand_id
1 'polypeptide(L)' 'MSLPEKHLSIVYHSPYGHTAKVASAIASGAEVMGVKVHVMNIEHIDWDVLDAS' A
#
# COMPACT_ATOMS: atom_id res chain seq x y z
N MET A 1 -0.93 -6.84 -26.26
CA MET A 1 0.15 -6.33 -25.38
C MET A 1 -0.51 -5.82 -24.12
N SER A 2 -0.24 -6.44 -22.98
CA SER A 2 -0.77 -6.02 -21.68
C SER A 2 -0.05 -4.76 -21.22
N LEU A 3 -0.77 -3.78 -20.65
CA LEU A 3 -0.13 -2.67 -19.95
C LEU A 3 0.67 -3.23 -18.76
N PRO A 4 1.84 -2.64 -18.44
CA PRO A 4 2.59 -3.04 -17.25
C PRO A 4 1.71 -2.87 -16.00
N GLU A 5 1.73 -3.89 -15.14
CA GLU A 5 1.04 -3.86 -13.85
C GLU A 5 1.61 -2.70 -13.02
N LYS A 6 0.73 -1.86 -12.46
CA LYS A 6 1.13 -0.75 -11.60
C LYS A 6 1.09 -1.22 -10.16
N HIS A 7 2.16 -0.93 -9.43
CA HIS A 7 2.28 -1.27 -8.01
C HIS A 7 2.27 0.02 -7.18
N LEU A 8 1.71 -0.05 -5.97
CA LEU A 8 1.71 1.03 -4.99
C LEU A 8 1.98 0.46 -3.60
N SER A 9 3.07 0.90 -2.97
CA SER A 9 3.37 0.60 -1.57
C SER A 9 3.04 1.79 -0.68
N ILE A 10 2.19 1.55 0.32
CA ILE A 10 1.74 2.53 1.32
C ILE A 10 2.34 2.14 2.67
N VAL A 11 3.39 2.84 3.06
CA VAL A 11 4.03 2.66 4.36
C VAL A 11 3.58 3.76 5.31
N TYR A 12 3.08 3.41 6.49
CA TYR A 12 2.54 4.38 7.44
C TYR A 12 2.90 4.07 8.89
N HIS A 13 2.87 5.09 9.75
CA HIS A 13 2.92 4.94 11.20
C HIS A 13 1.57 5.34 11.80
N SER A 14 1.00 4.50 12.67
CA SER A 14 -0.33 4.75 13.24
C SER A 14 -0.51 4.10 14.62
N PRO A 15 0.09 4.65 15.68
CA PRO A 15 0.02 4.06 17.02
C PRO A 15 -1.41 3.93 17.55
N TYR A 16 -2.32 4.81 17.09
CA TYR A 16 -3.74 4.83 17.49
C TYR A 16 -4.71 4.45 16.36
N GLY A 17 -4.20 3.95 15.23
CA GLY A 17 -5.05 3.50 14.11
C GLY A 17 -5.70 4.58 13.23
N HIS A 18 -5.57 5.88 13.52
CA HIS A 18 -6.15 6.93 12.67
C HIS A 18 -5.55 6.99 11.27
N THR A 19 -4.21 7.00 11.16
CA THR A 19 -3.53 7.00 9.87
C THR A 19 -3.77 5.68 9.13
N ALA A 20 -3.92 4.56 9.85
CA ALA A 20 -4.27 3.27 9.25
C ALA A 20 -5.61 3.32 8.49
N LYS A 21 -6.62 4.04 9.01
CA LYS A 21 -7.89 4.25 8.30
C LYS A 21 -7.70 5.02 6.99
N VAL A 22 -6.86 6.05 7.01
CA VAL A 22 -6.54 6.84 5.81
C VAL A 22 -5.77 5.98 4.79
N ALA A 23 -4.77 5.23 5.24
CA ALA A 23 -4.01 4.30 4.39
C ALA A 23 -4.92 3.26 3.71
N SER A 24 -5.90 2.72 4.45
CA SER A 24 -6.91 1.80 3.91
C SER A 24 -7.81 2.45 2.86
N ALA A 25 -8.24 3.70 3.06
CA ALA A 25 -9.04 4.43 2.09
C ALA A 25 -8.26 4.71 0.78
N ILE A 26 -6.98 5.07 0.90
CA ILE A 26 -6.08 5.27 -0.26
C ILE A 26 -5.91 3.93 -1.01
N ALA A 27 -5.67 2.83 -0.30
CA ALA A 27 -5.51 1.52 -0.89
C ALA A 27 -6.75 1.10 -1.69
N SER A 28 -7.94 1.22 -1.09
CA SER A 28 -9.20 0.90 -1.76
C SER A 28 -9.40 1.72 -3.04
N GLY A 29 -9.06 3.02 -3.02
CA GLY A 29 -9.12 3.86 -4.22
C GLY A 29 -8.17 3.40 -5.32
N ALA A 30 -6.94 3.02 -4.97
CA ALA A 30 -5.95 2.54 -5.93
C ALA A 30 -6.30 1.15 -6.51
N GLU A 31 -6.83 0.24 -5.70
CA GLU A 31 -7.31 -1.08 -6.15
C GLU A 31 -8.42 -0.95 -7.20
N VAL A 32 -9.36 -0.02 -7.02
CA VAL A 32 -10.42 0.28 -8.00
C VAL A 32 -9.84 0.75 -9.35
N MET A 33 -8.66 1.36 -9.34
CA MET A 33 -7.94 1.77 -10.56
C MET A 33 -7.12 0.64 -11.19
N GLY A 34 -7.20 -0.58 -10.66
CA GLY A 34 -6.43 -1.74 -11.14
C GLY A 34 -4.96 -1.70 -10.74
N VAL A 35 -4.61 -0.94 -9.70
CA VAL A 35 -3.25 -0.91 -9.13
C VAL A 35 -3.14 -2.01 -8.07
N LYS A 36 -2.04 -2.75 -8.07
CA LYS A 36 -1.73 -3.70 -7.01
C LYS A 36 -1.14 -2.95 -5.81
N VAL A 37 -1.82 -3.01 -4.66
CA VAL A 37 -1.46 -2.22 -3.49
C VAL A 37 -0.89 -3.09 -2.38
N HIS A 38 0.19 -2.62 -1.76
CA HIS A 38 0.77 -3.17 -0.54
C HIS A 38 0.67 -2.13 0.58
N VAL A 39 0.10 -2.50 1.72
CA VAL A 39 -0.13 -1.59 2.85
C VAL A 39 0.62 -2.11 4.06
N MET A 40 1.55 -1.31 4.60
CA MET A 40 2.47 -1.74 5.66
C MET A 40 2.50 -0.70 6.79
N ASN A 41 2.40 -1.18 8.04
CA ASN A 41 2.76 -0.36 9.20
C ASN A 41 4.29 -0.40 9.35
N ILE A 42 4.93 0.71 9.70
CA ILE A 42 6.39 0.75 9.96
C ILE A 42 6.85 -0.25 11.04
N GLU A 43 5.96 -0.67 11.94
CA GLU A 43 6.23 -1.69 12.96
C GLU A 43 6.27 -3.12 12.38
N HIS A 44 5.74 -3.31 11.18
CA HIS A 44 5.57 -4.60 10.50
C HIS A 44 5.87 -4.46 9.00
N ILE A 45 7.06 -3.96 8.65
CA ILE A 45 7.49 -3.78 7.25
C ILE A 45 7.91 -5.12 6.65
N ASP A 46 7.41 -5.40 5.45
CA ASP A 46 7.96 -6.40 4.54
C ASP A 46 8.90 -5.71 3.55
N TRP A 47 10.21 -5.80 3.82
CA TRP A 47 11.23 -5.13 3.03
C TRP A 47 11.39 -5.72 1.63
N ASP A 48 11.17 -7.02 1.46
CA ASP A 48 11.29 -7.68 0.16
C ASP A 48 10.22 -7.17 -0.81
N VAL A 49 8.99 -6.97 -0.32
CA VAL A 49 7.92 -6.37 -1.10
C VAL A 49 8.21 -4.90 -1.40
N LEU A 50 8.69 -4.15 -0.41
CA LEU A 50 8.96 -2.72 -0.57
C LEU A 50 10.09 -2.44 -1.59
N ASP A 51 11.15 -3.24 -1.57
CA ASP A 51 12.28 -3.12 -2.50
C ASP A 51 11.90 -3.54 -3.93
N ALA A 52 10.89 -4.39 -4.09
CA ALA A 52 10.39 -4.89 -5.37
C ALA A 52 9.25 -4.04 -5.99
N SER A 53 8.81 -2.98 -5.29
CA SER A 53 7.65 -2.15 -5.65
C SER A 53 7.91 -1.12 -6.75
#